data_AF-A0A9D1V791-F1
#
_entry.id   AF-A0A9D1V791-F1
#
_cell.length_a   1.000
_cell.length_b   1.000
_cell.length_c   1.000
_cell.angle_alpha   90.00
_cell.angle_beta   90.00
_cell.angle_gamma   90.00
#
_symmetry.space_group_name_H-M   'P 1'
#
loop_
_entity.id
_entity.type
_entity.pdbx_description
1 polymer ?
#
loop_
_entity_poly.entity_id
_entity_poly.type
_entity_poly.pdbx_seq_one_letter_code
_entity_poly.pdbx_strand_id
1 'polypeptide(L)' 'MITLQEIQKNIAEAIRTSGMTQSALAKKMGVSQQTVSHYVKGDKLPAPDTLANLCRIPDADANDILGLR' A
#
# COMPACT_ATOMS: atom_id res chain seq x y z
N MET A 1 -8.94 0.67 -18.65
CA MET A 1 -8.97 -0.60 -17.90
C MET A 1 -7.94 -0.47 -16.80
N ILE A 2 -8.31 -0.73 -15.55
CA ILE A 2 -7.36 -0.67 -14.43
C ILE A 2 -6.32 -1.77 -14.59
N THR A 3 -5.04 -1.41 -14.55
CA THR A 3 -3.93 -2.36 -14.69
C THR A 3 -3.29 -2.71 -13.35
N LEU A 4 -2.58 -3.84 -13.30
CA LEU A 4 -1.82 -4.23 -12.11
C LEU A 4 -0.72 -3.20 -11.79
N GLN A 5 -0.07 -2.67 -12.83
CA GLN A 5 0.98 -1.67 -12.70
C GLN A 5 0.46 -0.36 -12.09
N GLU A 6 -0.75 0.07 -12.45
CA GLU A 6 -1.39 1.25 -11.82
C GLU A 6 -1.66 1.00 -10.34
N ILE A 7 -2.24 -0.15 -9.97
CA ILE A 7 -2.50 -0.49 -8.57
C ILE A 7 -1.19 -0.52 -7.76
N GLN A 8 -0.13 -1.13 -8.31
CA GLN A 8 1.20 -1.15 -7.67
C GLN A 8 1.75 0.26 -7.44
N LYS A 9 1.63 1.12 -8.45
CA LYS A 9 2.06 2.52 -8.35
C LYS A 9 1.28 3.25 -7.24
N ASN A 10 -0.04 3.10 -7.21
CA ASN A 10 -0.90 3.79 -6.25
C ASN A 10 -0.65 3.30 -4.80
N ILE A 11 -0.41 2.00 -4.61
CA ILE A 11 0.01 1.44 -3.31
C ILE A 11 1.34 2.06 -2.88
N ALA A 12 2.33 2.08 -3.78
CA ALA A 12 3.65 2.61 -3.47
C ALA A 12 3.60 4.12 -3.17
N GLU A 13 2.72 4.87 -3.83
CA GLU A 13 2.47 6.28 -3.56
C GLU A 13 1.80 6.49 -2.19
N ALA A 14 0.71 5.77 -1.89
CA ALA A 14 0.05 5.81 -0.58
C ALA A 14 1.02 5.50 0.58
N ILE A 15 1.93 4.53 0.40
CA ILE A 15 2.96 4.25 1.40
C ILE A 15 3.93 5.42 1.58
N ARG A 16 4.40 6.02 0.47
CA ARG A 16 5.35 7.15 0.51
C ARG A 16 4.73 8.42 1.10
N THR A 17 3.46 8.66 0.84
CA THR A 17 2.75 9.87 1.30
C THR A 17 2.11 9.73 2.69
N SER A 18 2.05 8.50 3.25
CA SER A 18 1.47 8.23 4.57
C SER A 18 2.07 9.00 5.76
N GLY A 19 3.23 9.65 5.59
CA GLY A 19 3.97 10.29 6.67
C GLY A 19 4.58 9.33 7.69
N MET A 20 4.48 8.02 7.48
CA MET A 20 5.01 6.97 8.36
C MET A 20 6.31 6.39 7.78
N THR A 21 7.24 5.97 8.65
CA THR A 21 8.36 5.13 8.21
C THR A 21 7.84 3.74 7.82
N GLN A 22 8.53 3.06 6.88
CA GLN A 22 8.14 1.71 6.47
C GLN A 22 8.07 0.72 7.65
N SER A 23 8.93 0.86 8.66
CA SER A 23 8.90 0.04 9.87
C SER A 23 7.69 0.30 10.75
N ALA A 24 7.32 1.57 10.95
CA ALA A 24 6.14 1.95 11.73
C ALA A 24 4.85 1.49 11.04
N LEU A 25 4.80 1.66 9.72
CA LEU A 25 3.73 1.18 8.86
C LEU A 25 3.58 -0.35 8.94
N ALA A 26 4.68 -1.07 8.75
CA ALA A 26 4.70 -2.54 8.82
C ALA A 26 4.16 -3.06 10.15
N LYS A 27 4.58 -2.45 11.28
CA LYS A 27 4.06 -2.78 12.61
C LYS A 27 2.55 -2.56 12.71
N LYS A 28 2.02 -1.47 12.13
CA LYS A 28 0.59 -1.16 12.13
C LYS A 28 -0.22 -2.14 11.27
N MET A 29 0.34 -2.58 10.15
CA MET A 29 -0.28 -3.54 9.22
C MET A 29 -0.09 -5.01 9.64
N GLY A 30 0.73 -5.30 10.64
CA GLY A 30 1.03 -6.68 11.07
C GLY A 30 1.94 -7.45 10.10
N VAL A 31 2.76 -6.76 9.31
CA VAL A 31 3.69 -7.35 8.34
C VAL A 31 5.13 -6.98 8.65
N SER A 32 6.10 -7.58 7.94
CA SER A 32 7.51 -7.20 8.06
C SER A 32 7.80 -5.89 7.32
N GLN A 33 8.84 -5.15 7.74
CA GLN A 33 9.30 -3.97 7.01
C GLN A 33 9.77 -4.33 5.59
N GLN A 34 10.34 -5.52 5.39
CA GLN A 34 10.73 -6.02 4.07
C GLN A 34 9.51 -6.19 3.14
N THR A 35 8.38 -6.67 3.70
CA THR A 35 7.10 -6.78 2.98
C THR A 35 6.65 -5.42 2.46
N VAL A 36 6.70 -4.38 3.31
CA VAL A 36 6.38 -3.01 2.89
C VAL A 36 7.37 -2.50 1.84
N SER A 37 8.66 -2.81 1.97
CA SER A 37 9.68 -2.44 0.97
C SER A 37 9.37 -3.01 -0.41
N HIS A 38 8.88 -4.25 -0.49
CA HIS A 38 8.43 -4.86 -1.73
C HIS A 38 7.21 -4.15 -2.33
N TYR A 39 6.24 -3.74 -1.51
CA TYR A 39 5.10 -2.95 -2.00
C TYR A 39 5.55 -1.62 -2.59
N VAL A 40 6.52 -0.95 -1.97
CA VAL A 40 7.10 0.31 -2.48
C VAL A 40 7.87 0.10 -3.80
N LYS A 41 8.53 -1.05 -3.97
CA LYS A 41 9.22 -1.44 -5.21
C LYS A 41 8.27 -1.87 -6.32
N GLY A 42 7.03 -2.24 -5.98
CA GLY A 42 6.04 -2.75 -6.92
C GLY A 42 6.30 -4.19 -7.38
N ASP A 43 7.15 -4.95 -6.68
CA ASP A 43 7.45 -6.35 -7.04
C ASP A 43 6.58 -7.36 -6.28
N LYS A 44 5.83 -6.90 -5.26
CA LYS A 44 4.78 -7.67 -4.58
C LYS A 44 3.53 -6.81 -4.37
N LEU A 45 2.41 -7.49 -4.21
CA LEU A 45 1.13 -6.89 -3.82
C LEU A 45 0.69 -7.37 -2.44
N PRO A 46 0.00 -6.52 -1.68
CA PRO A 46 -0.67 -6.95 -0.46
C PRO A 46 -1.80 -7.92 -0.78
N ALA A 47 -1.98 -8.92 0.09
CA ALA A 47 -3.19 -9.72 0.10
C ALA A 47 -4.41 -8.84 0.45
N PRO A 48 -5.65 -9.25 0.13
CA PRO A 48 -6.83 -8.40 0.32
C PRO A 48 -7.02 -7.87 1.75
N ASP A 49 -6.71 -8.69 2.76
CA ASP A 49 -6.73 -8.31 4.18
C ASP A 49 -5.63 -7.27 4.52
N THR A 50 -4.43 -7.46 3.97
CA THR A 50 -3.31 -6.51 4.14
C THR A 50 -3.60 -5.19 3.44
N LEU A 51 -4.23 -5.23 2.26
CA LEU A 51 -4.70 -4.05 1.54
C LEU A 51 -5.75 -3.31 2.35
N ALA A 52 -6.74 -4.02 2.92
CA ALA A 52 -7.73 -3.40 3.79
C ALA A 52 -7.08 -2.70 5.00
N ASN A 53 -6.02 -3.29 5.58
CA ASN A 53 -5.24 -2.65 6.65
C ASN A 53 -4.44 -1.43 6.17
N LEU A 54 -3.93 -1.45 4.94
CA LEU A 54 -3.31 -0.28 4.31
C LEU A 54 -4.33 0.87 4.19
N CYS A 55 -5.57 0.57 3.80
CA CYS A 55 -6.60 1.60 3.65
C CYS A 55 -7.07 2.24 4.97
N ARG A 56 -6.61 1.74 6.13
CA ARG A 56 -6.89 2.34 7.45
C ARG A 56 -5.89 3.43 7.84
N ILE A 57 -4.91 3.69 6.99
CA ILE A 57 -3.90 4.72 7.20
C ILE A 57 -4.43 6.04 6.63
N PRO A 58 -4.12 7.18 7.25
CA PRO A 58 -4.42 8.48 6.65
C PRO A 58 -3.91 8.54 5.20
N ASP A 59 -4.72 9.09 4.31
CA ASP A 59 -4.40 9.32 2.89
C ASP A 59 -4.25 8.07 1.99
N ALA A 60 -4.72 6.90 2.45
CA ALA A 60 -4.76 5.66 1.68
C ALA A 60 -6.21 5.22 1.35
N ASP A 61 -6.95 5.97 0.53
CA ASP A 61 -8.32 5.57 0.15
C ASP A 61 -8.32 4.37 -0.81
N ALA A 62 -9.28 3.45 -0.62
CA ALA A 62 -9.38 2.26 -1.45
C ALA A 62 -9.71 2.59 -2.92
N ASN A 63 -10.49 3.65 -3.20
CA ASN A 63 -10.81 4.01 -4.58
C ASN A 63 -9.58 4.58 -5.30
N ASP A 64 -8.75 5.35 -4.59
CA ASP A 64 -7.49 5.87 -5.14
C ASP A 64 -6.51 4.73 -5.41
N ILE A 65 -6.34 3.81 -4.45
CA ILE A 65 -5.45 2.66 -4.62
C ILE A 65 -5.90 1.75 -5.77
N LEU A 66 -7.20 1.48 -5.88
CA LEU A 66 -7.76 0.59 -6.88
C LEU A 66 -8.08 1.27 -8.22
N GLY A 67 -7.85 2.59 -8.36
CA GLY A 67 -8.12 3.32 -9.60
C GLY A 67 -9.60 3.36 -9.99
N LEU A 68 -10.50 3.41 -9.00
CA LEU A 68 -11.95 3.39 -9.19
C LEU A 68 -12.56 4.80 -9.37
N ARG A 69 -11.74 5.84 -9.48
CA ARG A 69 -12.14 7.24 -9.68
C ARG A 69 -11.79 7.73 -11.08
#